data_AF-A0A940P3P0-F1
#
_entry.id   AF-A0A940P3P0-F1
#
_cell.length_a   1.000
_cell.length_b   1.000
_cell.length_c   1.000
_cell.angle_alpha   90.00
_cell.angle_beta   90.00
_cell.angle_gamma   90.00
#
_symmetry.space_group_name_H-M   'P 1'
#
loop_
_entity.id
_entity.type
_entity.pdbx_description
1 polymer ?
#
loop_
_entity_poly.entity_id
_entity_poly.type
_entity_poly.pdbx_seq_one_letter_code
_entity_poly.pdbx_strand_id
1 'polypeptide(L)'
;EDLTDPAESFLASQYDFGYIDNLTGTGIQFTSFEIGKPIHAEGGGMFERYYEYCGENHIPVVTGDIISRDTIRHNYLLDDSGAYAAPEVVNERFAENVQETFRVVKEFYPQLKLKTMVVCSWFYSGFPEERLEKIYKGDYTSLYSAVYSAAAQSAPEGCKLYVKEMFPDDDAALQDMLTAVSKARETEGCRIDGFMLDLAFGDAPEWDQRAPFFAHVLKEISDQGLECGLLVTSGSNEPYFDDCVCDALNAGFSDIIQNADRLSFVCMSDHSRFAMDVANPLCKNAGLKDALRNAVNYKRVLDLPPGDINTDGVVDVSDAVMLARVLAEDADVIVPQHGYRFSDANEDGIISQEDVIAILKIIAKLA
;
A
#
# COMPACT_ATOMS: atom_id res chain seq x y z
N GLU A 1 8.84 -22.22 -4.71
CA GLU A 1 9.39 -23.59 -4.63
C GLU A 1 10.09 -24.04 -5.91
N ASP A 2 9.91 -23.37 -7.05
CA ASP A 2 10.67 -23.64 -8.29
C ASP A 2 11.44 -22.40 -8.81
N LEU A 3 12.26 -21.76 -7.96
CA LEU A 3 13.26 -20.80 -8.45
C LEU A 3 14.47 -21.61 -8.90
N THR A 4 14.48 -22.03 -10.17
CA THR A 4 15.57 -22.81 -10.76
C THR A 4 16.74 -21.94 -11.22
N ASP A 5 16.57 -20.61 -11.21
CA ASP A 5 17.62 -19.65 -11.51
C ASP A 5 18.45 -19.32 -10.24
N PRO A 6 19.77 -19.57 -10.25
CA PRO A 6 20.67 -19.15 -9.17
C PRO A 6 20.59 -17.65 -8.84
N ALA A 7 20.21 -16.78 -9.79
CA ALA A 7 20.00 -15.35 -9.54
C ALA A 7 18.74 -15.11 -8.68
N GLU A 8 17.65 -15.82 -8.95
CA GLU A 8 16.41 -15.75 -8.18
C GLU A 8 16.58 -16.30 -6.76
N SER A 9 17.33 -17.41 -6.61
CA SER A 9 17.66 -17.98 -5.30
C SER A 9 18.64 -17.11 -4.49
N PHE A 10 19.58 -16.42 -5.17
CA PHE A 10 20.52 -15.50 -4.52
C PHE A 10 19.86 -14.21 -4.05
N LEU A 11 18.92 -13.66 -4.84
CA LEU A 11 18.12 -12.50 -4.44
C LEU A 11 17.23 -12.84 -3.23
N ALA A 12 16.51 -13.95 -3.26
CA ALA A 12 15.61 -14.35 -2.17
C ALA A 12 16.30 -14.73 -0.84
N SER A 13 17.60 -15.04 -0.85
CA SER A 13 18.33 -15.53 0.35
C SER A 13 19.18 -14.48 1.06
N GLN A 14 19.39 -13.31 0.47
CA GLN A 14 20.19 -12.23 1.06
C GLN A 14 19.35 -11.02 1.50
N TYR A 15 18.14 -10.84 0.96
CA TYR A 15 17.38 -9.60 1.13
C TYR A 15 15.86 -9.81 1.26
N ASP A 16 15.24 -8.83 1.90
CA ASP A 16 13.84 -8.79 2.31
C ASP A 16 12.94 -8.50 1.09
N PHE A 17 12.53 -9.57 0.39
CA PHE A 17 11.58 -9.49 -0.72
C PHE A 17 10.17 -9.81 -0.22
N GLY A 18 9.27 -8.82 -0.23
CA GLY A 18 7.84 -9.05 -0.09
C GLY A 18 7.34 -10.04 -1.14
N TYR A 19 6.58 -11.05 -0.72
CA TYR A 19 6.02 -12.08 -1.60
C TYR A 19 4.92 -11.53 -2.51
N ILE A 20 4.95 -11.95 -3.77
CA ILE A 20 4.02 -11.52 -4.82
C ILE A 20 3.04 -12.66 -5.14
N ASP A 21 1.74 -12.35 -5.14
CA ASP A 21 0.75 -13.12 -5.89
C ASP A 21 0.55 -12.46 -7.25
N ASN A 22 0.78 -13.20 -8.34
CA ASN A 22 0.87 -12.71 -9.73
C ASN A 22 -0.47 -12.28 -10.35
N LEU A 23 -1.52 -12.09 -9.55
CA LEU A 23 -2.89 -11.99 -10.04
C LEU A 23 -3.44 -10.56 -10.16
N THR A 24 -2.80 -9.52 -9.61
CA THR A 24 -3.42 -8.17 -9.50
C THR A 24 -2.55 -6.94 -9.83
N GLY A 25 -1.33 -7.10 -10.37
CA GLY A 25 -0.49 -5.94 -10.72
C GLY A 25 0.00 -5.15 -9.50
N THR A 26 0.27 -5.85 -8.40
CA THR A 26 0.99 -5.39 -7.21
C THR A 26 2.48 -5.28 -7.50
N GLY A 27 3.10 -4.19 -7.04
CA GLY A 27 4.52 -3.94 -7.25
C GLY A 27 5.37 -4.32 -6.05
N ILE A 28 6.66 -4.52 -6.29
CA ILE A 28 7.64 -4.85 -5.26
C ILE A 28 8.13 -3.55 -4.59
N GLN A 29 8.29 -3.59 -3.27
CA GLN A 29 8.75 -2.46 -2.44
C GLN A 29 10.21 -2.61 -2.03
N PHE A 30 10.96 -1.50 -2.09
CA PHE A 30 12.31 -1.39 -1.54
C PHE A 30 12.40 -0.17 -0.64
N THR A 31 13.00 -0.34 0.54
CA THR A 31 13.03 0.67 1.60
C THR A 31 14.30 1.51 1.52
N SER A 32 14.12 2.76 1.07
CA SER A 32 14.99 3.93 1.18
C SER A 32 16.17 4.10 0.21
N PHE A 33 16.31 5.33 -0.30
CA PHE A 33 17.54 5.87 -0.89
C PHE A 33 18.33 6.66 0.17
N GLU A 34 19.65 6.52 0.21
CA GLU A 34 20.48 7.36 1.09
C GLU A 34 20.69 8.74 0.43
N ILE A 35 20.09 9.79 0.99
CA ILE A 35 20.17 11.15 0.45
C ILE A 35 21.63 11.65 0.44
N GLY A 36 22.10 12.14 -0.71
CA GLY A 36 23.44 12.69 -0.89
C GLY A 36 24.52 11.69 -1.33
N LYS A 37 24.13 10.52 -1.86
CA LYS A 37 25.00 9.66 -2.68
C LYS A 37 24.44 9.59 -4.11
N PRO A 38 25.30 9.53 -5.15
CA PRO A 38 24.83 9.19 -6.48
C PRO A 38 24.19 7.79 -6.46
N ILE A 39 23.00 7.67 -7.04
CA ILE A 39 22.30 6.38 -7.22
C ILE A 39 23.17 5.40 -8.04
N HIS A 40 24.02 5.94 -8.93
CA HIS A 40 25.02 5.21 -9.70
C HIS A 40 26.43 5.45 -9.13
N ALA A 41 26.82 4.68 -8.12
CA ALA A 41 28.22 4.52 -7.77
C ALA A 41 28.78 3.30 -8.50
N GLU A 42 29.97 3.40 -9.10
CA GLU A 42 30.65 2.31 -9.83
C GLU A 42 30.64 1.01 -9.01
N GLY A 43 29.78 0.05 -9.38
CA GLY A 43 29.68 -1.20 -8.61
C GLY A 43 28.47 -2.11 -8.85
N GLY A 44 27.43 -1.73 -9.59
CA GLY A 44 26.28 -2.62 -9.76
C GLY A 44 25.47 -2.71 -8.46
N GLY A 45 24.89 -1.59 -8.03
CA GLY A 45 24.12 -1.52 -6.79
C GLY A 45 22.89 -2.44 -6.81
N MET A 46 22.43 -2.88 -5.65
CA MET A 46 21.25 -3.75 -5.51
C MET A 46 20.00 -3.16 -6.19
N PHE A 47 19.81 -1.84 -6.08
CA PHE A 47 18.73 -1.11 -6.74
C PHE A 47 18.78 -1.23 -8.26
N GLU A 48 19.99 -1.24 -8.84
CA GLU A 48 20.17 -1.29 -10.29
C GLU A 48 19.68 -2.63 -10.82
N ARG A 49 20.16 -3.74 -10.23
CA ARG A 49 19.72 -5.10 -10.62
C ARG A 49 18.23 -5.31 -10.42
N TYR A 50 17.67 -4.74 -9.35
CA TYR A 50 16.25 -4.84 -9.07
C TYR A 50 15.40 -4.09 -10.11
N TYR A 51 15.77 -2.85 -10.44
CA TYR A 51 15.07 -2.08 -11.47
C TYR A 51 15.27 -2.66 -12.88
N GLU A 52 16.45 -3.19 -13.19
CA GLU A 52 16.69 -3.96 -14.41
C GLU A 52 15.74 -5.15 -14.50
N TYR A 53 15.70 -5.99 -13.46
CA TYR A 53 14.83 -7.17 -13.42
C TYR A 53 13.34 -6.81 -13.57
N CYS A 54 12.85 -5.84 -12.80
CA CYS A 54 11.46 -5.39 -12.90
C CYS A 54 11.15 -4.80 -14.27
N GLY A 55 12.10 -4.05 -14.85
CA GLY A 55 12.00 -3.49 -16.18
C GLY A 55 11.91 -4.55 -17.28
N GLU A 56 12.81 -5.54 -17.25
CA GLU A 56 12.87 -6.66 -18.20
C GLU A 56 11.64 -7.55 -18.13
N ASN A 57 11.08 -7.73 -16.94
CA ASN A 57 9.92 -8.60 -16.70
C ASN A 57 8.57 -7.83 -16.66
N HIS A 58 8.58 -6.53 -16.98
CA HIS A 58 7.39 -5.67 -16.98
C HIS A 58 6.61 -5.64 -15.65
N ILE A 59 7.32 -5.80 -14.53
CA ILE A 59 6.75 -5.78 -13.19
C ILE A 59 6.63 -4.31 -12.75
N PRO A 60 5.42 -3.82 -12.42
CA PRO A 60 5.26 -2.47 -11.88
C PRO A 60 6.02 -2.34 -10.55
N VAL A 61 6.61 -1.18 -10.29
CA VAL A 61 7.36 -0.95 -9.05
C VAL A 61 6.62 0.03 -8.14
N VAL A 62 6.58 -0.31 -6.85
CA VAL A 62 6.17 0.57 -5.74
C VAL A 62 7.45 0.92 -4.99
N THR A 63 8.12 2.02 -5.32
CA THR A 63 9.41 2.32 -4.70
C THR A 63 9.23 2.94 -3.31
N GLY A 64 10.18 2.69 -2.42
CA GLY A 64 10.21 3.34 -1.12
C GLY A 64 10.92 4.70 -1.16
N ASP A 65 11.19 5.16 0.05
CA ASP A 65 11.28 6.56 0.41
C ASP A 65 12.45 7.30 -0.26
N ILE A 66 12.16 8.37 -1.01
CA ILE A 66 13.20 9.32 -1.48
C ILE A 66 13.78 10.08 -0.29
N ILE A 67 12.90 10.54 0.61
CA ILE A 67 13.25 11.27 1.82
C ILE A 67 12.68 10.50 3.01
N SER A 68 13.55 9.83 3.75
CA SER A 68 13.17 9.18 5.02
C SER A 68 13.91 9.83 6.18
N ARG A 69 13.18 10.08 7.26
CA ARG A 69 13.70 10.56 8.55
C ARG A 69 15.04 9.90 8.93
N ASP A 70 15.10 8.59 8.77
CA ASP A 70 16.21 7.78 9.26
C ASP A 70 17.43 7.78 8.31
N THR A 71 17.24 8.25 7.07
CA THR A 71 18.28 8.26 6.02
C THR A 71 18.80 9.66 5.70
N ILE A 72 18.18 10.71 6.24
CA ILE A 72 18.66 12.09 6.06
C ILE A 72 20.02 12.24 6.73
N ARG A 73 21.01 12.61 5.92
CA ARG A 73 22.34 12.94 6.42
C ARG A 73 22.33 14.29 7.13
N HIS A 74 23.01 14.34 8.27
CA HIS A 74 23.01 15.53 9.11
C HIS A 74 23.52 16.78 8.38
N ASN A 75 24.56 16.66 7.55
CA ASN A 75 25.12 17.77 6.78
C ASN A 75 24.14 18.33 5.72
N TYR A 76 23.14 17.55 5.29
CA TYR A 76 22.10 18.03 4.38
C TYR A 76 21.22 19.11 5.01
N LEU A 77 21.14 19.10 6.35
CA LEU A 77 20.32 20.00 7.16
C LEU A 77 21.09 21.24 7.63
N LEU A 78 22.39 21.33 7.34
CA LEU A 78 23.24 22.43 7.82
C LEU A 78 23.55 23.44 6.71
N ASP A 79 23.76 24.70 7.08
CA ASP A 79 24.32 25.74 6.22
C ASP A 79 25.86 25.69 6.19
N ASP A 80 26.48 26.60 5.45
CA ASP A 80 27.94 26.69 5.31
C ASP A 80 28.67 27.02 6.63
N SER A 81 27.94 27.53 7.63
CA SER A 81 28.48 27.79 8.97
C SER A 81 28.42 26.56 9.88
N GLY A 82 27.74 25.50 9.46
CA GLY A 82 27.45 24.32 10.28
C GLY A 82 26.26 24.49 11.23
N ALA A 83 25.49 25.59 11.11
CA ALA A 83 24.22 25.76 11.79
C ALA A 83 23.09 25.10 11.00
N TYR A 84 21.94 24.83 11.62
CA TYR A 84 20.77 24.36 10.88
C TYR A 84 20.33 25.40 9.84
N ALA A 85 20.19 24.97 8.60
CA ALA A 85 19.77 25.84 7.50
C ALA A 85 18.30 26.27 7.69
N ALA A 86 17.93 27.38 7.06
CA ALA A 86 16.54 27.83 7.02
C ALA A 86 15.65 26.81 6.28
N PRO A 87 14.35 26.67 6.65
CA PRO A 87 13.43 25.73 6.02
C PRO A 87 13.42 25.83 4.48
N GLU A 88 13.51 27.03 3.93
CA GLU A 88 13.47 27.27 2.48
C GLU A 88 14.67 26.63 1.77
N VAL A 89 15.86 26.72 2.37
CA VAL A 89 17.09 26.12 1.83
C VAL A 89 17.02 24.59 1.90
N VAL A 90 16.49 24.05 3.00
CA VAL A 90 16.32 22.59 3.15
C VAL A 90 15.27 22.06 2.18
N ASN A 91 14.16 22.79 2.00
CA ASN A 91 13.10 22.48 1.04
C ASN A 91 13.64 22.45 -0.40
N GLU A 92 14.44 23.44 -0.80
CA GLU A 92 15.08 23.51 -2.12
C GLU A 92 15.98 22.28 -2.36
N ARG A 93 16.87 21.97 -1.41
CA ARG A 93 17.77 20.80 -1.51
C ARG A 93 16.99 19.49 -1.61
N PHE A 94 15.90 19.33 -0.86
CA PHE A 94 15.08 18.13 -0.94
C PHE A 94 14.30 18.05 -2.26
N ALA A 95 13.77 19.16 -2.74
CA ALA A 95 13.11 19.25 -4.04
C ALA A 95 14.07 18.86 -5.18
N GLU A 96 15.30 19.39 -5.19
CA GLU A 96 16.33 19.02 -6.17
C GLU A 96 16.65 17.53 -6.13
N ASN A 97 16.79 16.95 -4.93
CA ASN A 97 17.05 15.50 -4.77
C ASN A 97 15.90 14.65 -5.33
N VAL A 98 14.66 15.07 -5.13
CA VAL A 98 13.48 14.41 -5.71
C VAL A 98 13.50 14.46 -7.24
N GLN A 99 13.77 15.63 -7.83
CA GLN A 99 13.86 15.78 -9.28
C GLN A 99 14.97 14.91 -9.86
N GLU A 100 16.15 14.93 -9.24
CA GLU A 100 17.30 14.13 -9.64
C GLU A 100 17.00 12.63 -9.57
N THR A 101 16.32 12.18 -8.51
CA THR A 101 15.91 10.77 -8.36
C THR A 101 15.04 10.32 -9.54
N PHE A 102 14.00 11.09 -9.88
CA PHE A 102 13.16 10.76 -11.04
C PHE A 102 13.92 10.85 -12.36
N ARG A 103 14.83 11.83 -12.51
CA ARG A 103 15.68 11.98 -13.70
C ARG A 103 16.53 10.73 -13.91
N VAL A 104 17.21 10.26 -12.86
CA VAL A 104 18.03 9.05 -12.87
C VAL A 104 17.19 7.82 -13.19
N VAL A 105 16.05 7.63 -12.51
CA VAL A 105 15.18 6.47 -12.78
C VAL A 105 14.76 6.43 -14.25
N LYS A 106 14.39 7.58 -14.81
CA LYS A 106 13.98 7.71 -16.22
C LYS A 106 15.12 7.50 -17.20
N GLU A 107 16.31 8.00 -16.91
CA GLU A 107 17.48 7.90 -17.80
C GLU A 107 18.02 6.48 -17.86
N PHE A 108 18.16 5.84 -16.70
CA PHE A 108 18.83 4.54 -16.60
C PHE A 108 17.88 3.35 -16.67
N TYR A 109 16.60 3.53 -16.33
CA TYR A 109 15.58 2.46 -16.38
C TYR A 109 14.32 2.91 -17.14
N PRO A 110 14.43 3.34 -18.41
CA PRO A 110 13.31 3.88 -19.18
C PRO A 110 12.17 2.88 -19.41
N GLN A 111 12.44 1.58 -19.28
CA GLN A 111 11.46 0.50 -19.37
C GLN A 111 10.69 0.26 -18.06
N LEU A 112 11.15 0.83 -16.94
CA LEU A 112 10.56 0.63 -15.63
C LEU A 112 9.18 1.27 -15.55
N LYS A 113 8.18 0.47 -15.21
CA LYS A 113 6.82 0.96 -14.93
C LYS A 113 6.72 1.38 -13.47
N LEU A 114 7.16 2.59 -13.18
CA LEU A 114 7.05 3.16 -11.84
C LEU A 114 5.59 3.51 -11.53
N LYS A 115 4.93 2.68 -10.72
CA LYS A 115 3.50 2.81 -10.40
C LYS A 115 3.27 3.75 -9.22
N THR A 116 4.10 3.61 -8.19
CA THR A 116 4.00 4.40 -6.95
C THR A 116 5.40 4.77 -6.47
N MET A 117 5.55 5.99 -5.96
CA MET A 117 6.76 6.47 -5.30
C MET A 117 6.38 7.05 -3.93
N VAL A 118 7.05 6.57 -2.87
CA VAL A 118 7.02 7.24 -1.57
C VAL A 118 8.03 8.39 -1.59
N VAL A 119 7.55 9.63 -1.47
CA VAL A 119 8.44 10.80 -1.52
C VAL A 119 8.99 11.11 -0.13
N CYS A 120 8.13 11.10 0.90
CA CYS A 120 8.51 11.35 2.29
C CYS A 120 8.08 10.19 3.20
N SER A 121 8.89 9.85 4.20
CA SER A 121 8.57 8.84 5.20
C SER A 121 8.88 9.22 6.64
N TRP A 122 7.93 8.91 7.53
CA TRP A 122 8.03 8.91 8.99
C TRP A 122 8.28 10.27 9.66
N PHE A 123 7.58 11.31 9.22
CA PHE A 123 7.71 12.66 9.78
C PHE A 123 6.80 12.89 11.01
N TYR A 124 5.67 12.18 11.11
CA TYR A 124 4.67 12.35 12.17
C TYR A 124 4.63 11.20 13.21
N SER A 125 5.57 10.26 13.12
CA SER A 125 5.47 8.93 13.74
C SER A 125 5.63 8.87 15.27
N GLY A 126 5.20 9.87 16.06
CA GLY A 126 5.34 9.90 17.53
C GLY A 126 6.78 9.98 18.06
N PHE A 127 7.77 9.81 17.18
CA PHE A 127 9.20 9.92 17.45
C PHE A 127 9.73 11.14 16.69
N PRO A 128 9.62 12.36 17.26
CA PRO A 128 10.07 13.56 16.57
C PRO A 128 11.55 13.46 16.28
N GLU A 129 11.93 13.67 15.01
CA GLU A 129 13.33 13.78 14.66
C GLU A 129 13.86 15.10 15.19
N GLU A 130 14.68 15.07 16.25
CA GLU A 130 15.21 16.30 16.86
C GLU A 130 15.91 17.24 15.86
N ARG A 131 16.40 16.69 14.75
CA ARG A 131 17.09 17.46 13.69
C ARG A 131 16.10 18.24 12.84
N LEU A 132 15.04 17.61 12.35
CA LEU A 132 14.01 18.27 11.55
C LEU A 132 13.13 19.18 12.42
N GLU A 133 12.88 18.81 13.67
CA GLU A 133 12.12 19.63 14.62
C GLU A 133 12.79 21.00 14.85
N LYS A 134 14.12 21.07 14.82
CA LYS A 134 14.86 22.35 14.92
C LYS A 134 14.62 23.27 13.72
N ILE A 135 14.24 22.72 12.57
CA ILE A 135 14.00 23.46 11.33
C ILE A 135 12.50 23.80 11.22
N TYR A 136 11.64 22.77 11.31
CA TYR A 136 10.22 22.87 10.97
C TYR A 136 9.28 23.03 12.18
N LYS A 137 9.76 22.75 13.40
CA LYS A 137 8.97 22.91 14.65
C LYS A 137 7.61 22.18 14.60
N GLY A 138 7.61 20.94 14.12
CA GLY A 138 6.42 20.12 13.95
C GLY A 138 5.53 20.45 12.73
N ASP A 139 5.78 21.55 12.02
CA ASP A 139 5.00 21.91 10.82
C ASP A 139 5.76 21.60 9.53
N TYR A 140 5.51 20.41 8.99
CA TYR A 140 6.12 19.92 7.74
C TYR A 140 5.36 20.35 6.47
N THR A 141 4.34 21.22 6.58
CA THR A 141 3.51 21.64 5.43
C THR A 141 4.36 22.26 4.31
N SER A 142 5.32 23.11 4.65
CA SER A 142 6.19 23.76 3.65
C SER A 142 7.13 22.77 2.96
N LEU A 143 7.61 21.77 3.69
CA LEU A 143 8.43 20.70 3.15
C LEU A 143 7.62 19.86 2.16
N TYR A 144 6.45 19.36 2.57
CA TYR A 144 5.57 18.61 1.69
C TYR A 144 5.20 19.40 0.43
N SER A 145 4.84 20.68 0.59
CA SER A 145 4.52 21.54 -0.56
C SER A 145 5.66 21.59 -1.58
N ALA A 146 6.90 21.77 -1.11
CA ALA A 146 8.06 21.87 -2.00
C ALA A 146 8.39 20.54 -2.69
N VAL A 147 8.51 19.45 -1.94
CA VAL A 147 8.99 18.16 -2.46
C VAL A 147 7.94 17.46 -3.32
N TYR A 148 6.65 17.58 -2.99
CA TYR A 148 5.58 17.00 -3.81
C TYR A 148 5.27 17.83 -5.05
N SER A 149 5.51 19.15 -5.03
CA SER A 149 5.49 19.95 -6.27
C SER A 149 6.61 19.53 -7.21
N ALA A 150 7.82 19.34 -6.68
CA ALA A 150 8.97 18.85 -7.44
C ALA A 150 8.76 17.44 -7.99
N ALA A 151 8.18 16.54 -7.17
CA ALA A 151 7.81 15.19 -7.58
C ALA A 151 6.74 15.21 -8.68
N ALA A 152 5.69 16.02 -8.55
CA ALA A 152 4.62 16.10 -9.53
C ALA A 152 5.11 16.52 -10.93
N GLN A 153 6.11 17.41 -10.99
CA GLN A 153 6.72 17.86 -12.23
C GLN A 153 7.64 16.81 -12.89
N SER A 154 8.22 15.91 -12.09
CA SER A 154 9.29 15.01 -12.54
C SER A 154 8.86 13.56 -12.68
N ALA A 155 7.83 13.15 -11.93
CA ALA A 155 7.32 11.79 -11.93
C ALA A 155 6.79 11.39 -13.31
N PRO A 156 7.01 10.13 -13.74
CA PRO A 156 6.43 9.66 -14.99
C PRO A 156 4.90 9.66 -14.94
N GLU A 157 4.27 9.76 -16.11
CA GLU A 157 2.82 9.75 -16.22
C GLU A 157 2.25 8.48 -15.57
N GLY A 158 1.19 8.65 -14.77
CA GLY A 158 0.55 7.56 -14.03
C GLY A 158 1.24 7.17 -12.71
N CYS A 159 2.46 7.65 -12.42
CA CYS A 159 3.11 7.39 -11.13
C CYS A 159 2.42 8.16 -10.00
N LYS A 160 1.93 7.43 -9.01
CA LYS A 160 1.28 7.99 -7.82
C LYS A 160 2.31 8.36 -6.75
N LEU A 161 2.06 9.45 -6.04
CA LEU A 161 2.98 10.03 -5.04
C LEU A 161 2.39 9.87 -3.64
N TYR A 162 3.11 9.15 -2.79
CA TYR A 162 2.62 8.76 -1.46
C TYR A 162 3.48 9.34 -0.34
N VAL A 163 2.82 9.75 0.74
CA VAL A 163 3.46 10.00 2.03
C VAL A 163 3.43 8.70 2.82
N LYS A 164 4.56 8.21 3.31
CA LYS A 164 4.60 7.04 4.18
C LYS A 164 4.67 7.46 5.64
N GLU A 165 3.76 6.99 6.48
CA GLU A 165 3.79 7.27 7.91
C GLU A 165 3.60 5.99 8.71
N MET A 166 4.03 5.98 9.97
CA MET A 166 3.56 4.94 10.87
C MET A 166 2.06 5.07 11.03
N PHE A 167 1.39 3.93 11.25
CA PHE A 167 0.01 3.95 11.63
C PHE A 167 -0.19 4.84 12.88
N PRO A 168 -1.11 5.82 12.86
CA PRO A 168 -1.29 6.74 13.98
C PRO A 168 -1.76 5.98 15.22
N ASP A 169 -1.35 6.43 16.41
CA ASP A 169 -1.77 5.80 17.67
C ASP A 169 -3.13 6.29 18.18
N ASP A 170 -3.56 7.50 17.75
CA ASP A 170 -4.81 8.13 18.14
C ASP A 170 -5.34 9.14 17.09
N ASP A 171 -6.54 9.67 17.32
CA ASP A 171 -7.18 10.67 16.45
C ASP A 171 -6.36 11.94 16.30
N ALA A 172 -5.61 12.36 17.32
CA ALA A 172 -4.85 13.60 17.26
C ALA A 172 -3.67 13.46 16.28
N ALA A 173 -2.93 12.36 16.36
CA ALA A 173 -1.87 12.04 15.42
C ALA A 173 -2.39 11.91 13.98
N LEU A 174 -3.55 11.27 13.80
CA LEU A 174 -4.22 11.19 12.50
C LEU A 174 -4.55 12.59 11.95
N GLN A 175 -5.16 13.45 12.76
CA GLN A 175 -5.58 14.78 12.31
C GLN A 175 -4.39 15.71 12.02
N ASP A 176 -3.29 15.58 12.76
CA ASP A 176 -2.06 16.32 12.48
C ASP A 176 -1.48 15.95 11.10
N MET A 177 -1.41 14.65 10.81
CA MET A 177 -0.99 14.13 9.50
C MET A 177 -1.88 14.62 8.37
N LEU A 178 -3.21 14.45 8.52
CA LEU A 178 -4.19 14.86 7.50
C LEU A 178 -4.17 16.37 7.28
N THR A 179 -4.08 17.17 8.34
CA THR A 179 -4.02 18.63 8.26
C THR A 179 -2.80 19.10 7.47
N ALA A 180 -1.62 18.53 7.73
CA ALA A 180 -0.40 18.90 7.04
C ALA A 180 -0.46 18.58 5.54
N VAL A 181 -0.96 17.39 5.19
CA VAL A 181 -1.12 16.98 3.78
C VAL A 181 -2.19 17.81 3.08
N SER A 182 -3.33 18.05 3.70
CA SER A 182 -4.39 18.88 3.11
C SER A 182 -3.93 20.30 2.84
N LYS A 183 -3.24 20.95 3.80
CA LYS A 183 -2.63 22.27 3.58
C LYS A 183 -1.56 22.25 2.49
N ALA A 184 -0.72 21.23 2.43
CA ALA A 184 0.30 21.14 1.41
C ALA A 184 -0.30 21.04 0.00
N ARG A 185 -1.41 20.32 -0.16
CA ARG A 185 -2.16 20.18 -1.43
C ARG A 185 -2.84 21.46 -1.90
N GLU A 186 -2.99 22.47 -1.03
CA GLU A 186 -3.48 23.80 -1.44
C GLU A 186 -2.41 24.58 -2.23
N THR A 187 -1.13 24.19 -2.14
CA THR A 187 -0.05 24.80 -2.92
C THR A 187 -0.16 24.41 -4.40
N GLU A 188 -0.10 25.40 -5.29
CA GLU A 188 -0.15 25.18 -6.73
C GLU A 188 0.96 24.22 -7.21
N GLY A 189 0.57 23.19 -7.95
CA GLY A 189 1.49 22.18 -8.47
C GLY A 189 1.83 21.04 -7.50
N CYS A 190 1.43 21.13 -6.23
CA CYS A 190 1.63 20.07 -5.25
C CYS A 190 0.65 18.91 -5.52
N ARG A 191 1.18 17.69 -5.70
CA ARG A 191 0.37 16.47 -5.86
C ARG A 191 0.76 15.43 -4.81
N ILE A 192 -0.18 15.12 -3.92
CA ILE A 192 -0.12 13.97 -3.01
C ILE A 192 -1.32 13.10 -3.35
N ASP A 193 -1.06 11.88 -3.81
CA ASP A 193 -2.08 10.95 -4.26
C ASP A 193 -2.62 10.07 -3.11
N GLY A 194 -1.80 9.81 -2.09
CA GLY A 194 -2.21 8.94 -0.98
C GLY A 194 -1.24 8.87 0.20
N PHE A 195 -1.65 8.09 1.20
CA PHE A 195 -0.83 7.68 2.33
C PHE A 195 -0.44 6.20 2.21
N MET A 196 0.81 5.87 2.55
CA MET A 196 1.25 4.51 2.80
C MET A 196 1.41 4.34 4.31
N LEU A 197 0.51 3.60 4.96
CA LEU A 197 0.57 3.39 6.41
C LEU A 197 1.43 2.17 6.73
N ASP A 198 2.48 2.39 7.51
CA ASP A 198 3.35 1.35 8.04
C ASP A 198 2.72 0.75 9.29
N LEU A 199 2.26 -0.48 9.14
CA LEU A 199 1.69 -1.34 10.16
C LEU A 199 2.79 -2.24 10.70
N ALA A 200 3.49 -1.73 11.71
CA ALA A 200 4.38 -2.57 12.51
C ALA A 200 3.55 -3.40 13.49
N PHE A 201 3.50 -4.71 13.27
CA PHE A 201 2.89 -5.65 14.21
C PHE A 201 3.83 -5.80 15.42
N GLY A 202 3.59 -5.00 16.45
CA GLY A 202 4.09 -5.26 17.81
C GLY A 202 3.30 -6.38 18.49
N ASP A 203 3.73 -6.79 19.69
CA ASP A 203 3.09 -7.84 20.49
C ASP A 203 1.56 -7.69 20.48
N ALA A 204 0.89 -8.76 20.08
CA ALA A 204 -0.41 -8.74 19.39
C ALA A 204 -1.72 -8.83 20.21
N PRO A 205 -1.84 -8.53 21.53
CA PRO A 205 -3.11 -8.79 22.22
C PRO A 205 -4.22 -7.73 22.05
N GLU A 206 -4.05 -6.67 21.25
CA GLU A 206 -5.04 -5.56 21.17
C GLU A 206 -5.67 -5.33 19.78
N TRP A 207 -5.49 -6.22 18.80
CA TRP A 207 -6.02 -5.99 17.46
C TRP A 207 -7.54 -5.84 17.39
N ASP A 208 -8.29 -6.62 18.17
CA ASP A 208 -9.75 -6.47 18.25
C ASP A 208 -10.18 -5.06 18.71
N GLN A 209 -9.32 -4.38 19.49
CA GLN A 209 -9.56 -3.02 19.94
C GLN A 209 -9.09 -1.98 18.93
N ARG A 210 -8.05 -2.30 18.14
CA ARG A 210 -7.50 -1.41 17.11
C ARG A 210 -8.25 -1.47 15.79
N ALA A 211 -8.92 -2.56 15.45
CA ALA A 211 -9.63 -2.72 14.18
C ALA A 211 -10.66 -1.60 13.90
N PRO A 212 -11.52 -1.18 14.88
CA PRO A 212 -12.43 -0.05 14.67
C PRO A 212 -11.70 1.26 14.38
N PHE A 213 -10.60 1.52 15.09
CA PHE A 213 -9.78 2.72 14.88
C PHE A 213 -9.03 2.67 13.54
N PHE A 214 -8.59 1.49 13.13
CA PHE A 214 -8.02 1.25 11.81
C PHE A 214 -9.00 1.56 10.68
N ALA A 215 -10.22 1.05 10.76
CA ALA A 215 -11.28 1.39 9.82
C ALA A 215 -11.59 2.89 9.81
N HIS A 216 -11.59 3.54 10.98
CA HIS A 216 -11.73 4.99 11.09
C HIS A 216 -10.62 5.75 10.35
N VAL A 217 -9.34 5.41 10.58
CA VAL A 217 -8.18 6.02 9.89
C VAL A 217 -8.31 5.93 8.38
N LEU A 218 -8.66 4.75 7.86
CA LEU A 218 -8.82 4.57 6.41
C LEU A 218 -9.96 5.40 5.83
N LYS A 219 -11.09 5.45 6.54
CA LYS A 219 -12.23 6.26 6.14
C LYS A 219 -11.86 7.74 6.08
N GLU A 220 -11.21 8.27 7.11
CA GLU A 220 -10.80 9.68 7.14
C GLU A 220 -9.82 10.03 6.01
N ILE A 221 -8.86 9.16 5.71
CA ILE A 221 -7.97 9.33 4.54
C ILE A 221 -8.78 9.36 3.24
N SER A 222 -9.72 8.42 3.07
CA SER A 222 -10.57 8.33 1.89
C SER A 222 -11.46 9.56 1.71
N ASP A 223 -12.03 10.08 2.81
CA ASP A 223 -12.88 11.27 2.83
C ASP A 223 -12.11 12.55 2.40
N GLN A 224 -10.79 12.59 2.59
CA GLN A 224 -9.90 13.65 2.06
C GLN A 224 -9.59 13.49 0.56
N GLY A 225 -10.17 12.49 -0.09
CA GLY A 225 -9.95 12.17 -1.47
C GLY A 225 -8.57 11.57 -1.75
N LEU A 226 -7.93 10.96 -0.74
CA LEU A 226 -6.62 10.32 -0.84
C LEU A 226 -6.74 8.80 -1.00
N GLU A 227 -5.78 8.20 -1.67
CA GLU A 227 -5.61 6.75 -1.71
C GLU A 227 -4.90 6.25 -0.44
N CYS A 228 -5.15 5.00 -0.04
CA CYS A 228 -4.41 4.36 1.03
C CYS A 228 -3.64 3.15 0.51
N GLY A 229 -2.36 3.06 0.85
CA GLY A 229 -1.55 1.85 0.75
C GLY A 229 -1.18 1.38 2.14
N LEU A 230 -1.07 0.07 2.33
CA LEU A 230 -0.62 -0.51 3.60
C LEU A 230 0.72 -1.17 3.41
N LEU A 231 1.66 -0.89 4.31
CA LEU A 231 2.89 -1.65 4.44
C LEU A 231 2.82 -2.41 5.76
N VAL A 232 2.74 -3.73 5.68
CA VAL A 232 2.75 -4.63 6.84
C VAL A 232 4.20 -5.01 7.12
N THR A 233 4.74 -4.59 8.26
CA THR A 233 6.09 -4.93 8.72
C THR A 233 6.04 -5.84 9.94
N SER A 234 6.91 -6.87 9.97
CA SER A 234 7.15 -7.64 11.19
C SER A 234 7.86 -6.74 12.21
N GLY A 235 7.16 -6.37 13.29
CA GLY A 235 7.65 -5.42 14.28
C GLY A 235 8.52 -6.05 15.38
N SER A 236 8.46 -7.36 15.57
CA SER A 236 9.17 -8.06 16.64
C SER A 236 10.02 -9.23 16.13
N ASN A 237 11.14 -9.47 16.82
CA ASN A 237 11.96 -10.68 16.66
C ASN A 237 11.30 -11.91 17.32
N GLU A 238 10.03 -11.80 17.72
CA GLU A 238 9.34 -12.90 18.38
C GLU A 238 8.84 -13.88 17.31
N PRO A 239 9.10 -15.19 17.45
CA PRO A 239 8.72 -16.21 16.47
C PRO A 239 7.20 -16.46 16.37
N TYR A 240 6.38 -15.56 16.91
CA TYR A 240 4.93 -15.71 17.06
C TYR A 240 4.18 -14.79 16.09
N PHE A 241 4.33 -15.02 14.79
CA PHE A 241 3.19 -14.81 13.88
C PHE A 241 2.23 -16.00 14.07
N ASP A 242 1.57 -16.02 15.23
CA ASP A 242 0.54 -17.00 15.56
C ASP A 242 -0.71 -16.77 14.69
N ASP A 243 -1.59 -17.77 14.66
CA ASP A 243 -2.91 -17.71 14.00
C ASP A 243 -3.69 -16.43 14.38
N CYS A 244 -3.46 -15.88 15.58
CA CYS A 244 -4.07 -14.63 16.02
C CYS A 244 -3.73 -13.40 15.17
N VAL A 245 -2.50 -13.28 14.63
CA VAL A 245 -2.14 -12.17 13.74
C VAL A 245 -2.79 -12.36 12.37
N CYS A 246 -2.88 -13.61 11.91
CA CYS A 246 -3.60 -13.93 10.67
C CYS A 246 -5.10 -13.67 10.81
N ASP A 247 -5.71 -14.02 11.95
CA ASP A 247 -7.11 -13.76 12.26
C ASP A 247 -7.40 -12.27 12.41
N ALA A 248 -6.51 -11.54 13.11
CA ALA A 248 -6.59 -10.08 13.21
C ALA A 248 -6.45 -9.41 11.85
N LEU A 249 -5.53 -9.88 11.01
CA LEU A 249 -5.40 -9.43 9.63
C LEU A 249 -6.62 -9.81 8.80
N ASN A 250 -7.19 -11.00 8.96
CA ASN A 250 -8.40 -11.41 8.24
C ASN A 250 -9.61 -10.55 8.62
N ALA A 251 -9.87 -10.39 9.92
CA ALA A 251 -10.97 -9.60 10.44
C ALA A 251 -10.78 -8.12 10.09
N GLY A 252 -9.56 -7.61 10.35
CA GLY A 252 -9.14 -6.27 9.98
C GLY A 252 -9.30 -6.06 8.48
N PHE A 253 -8.67 -6.87 7.62
CA PHE A 253 -8.76 -6.73 6.17
C PHE A 253 -10.18 -6.83 5.65
N SER A 254 -11.02 -7.73 6.17
CA SER A 254 -12.43 -7.79 5.78
C SER A 254 -13.15 -6.47 6.05
N ASP A 255 -13.00 -5.91 7.25
CA ASP A 255 -13.60 -4.61 7.59
C ASP A 255 -12.97 -3.46 6.80
N ILE A 256 -11.65 -3.48 6.63
CA ILE A 256 -10.87 -2.51 5.86
C ILE A 256 -11.38 -2.46 4.43
N ILE A 257 -11.51 -3.60 3.77
CA ILE A 257 -11.91 -3.66 2.38
C ILE A 257 -13.37 -3.24 2.23
N GLN A 258 -14.22 -3.65 3.18
CA GLN A 258 -15.62 -3.25 3.17
C GLN A 258 -15.79 -1.72 3.34
N ASN A 259 -14.87 -1.04 4.02
CA ASN A 259 -14.99 0.37 4.36
C ASN A 259 -14.00 1.30 3.64
N ALA A 260 -12.98 0.78 2.98
CA ALA A 260 -11.97 1.55 2.27
C ALA A 260 -12.18 1.41 0.76
N ASP A 261 -13.07 2.23 0.22
CA ASP A 261 -13.28 2.40 -1.22
C ASP A 261 -11.97 2.71 -1.99
N ARG A 262 -10.90 3.09 -1.27
CA ARG A 262 -9.64 3.60 -1.82
C ARG A 262 -8.39 2.89 -1.32
N LEU A 263 -8.50 1.64 -0.87
CA LEU A 263 -7.32 0.80 -0.66
C LEU A 263 -6.68 0.43 -2.02
N SER A 264 -5.49 0.96 -2.28
CA SER A 264 -4.79 0.84 -3.56
C SER A 264 -3.85 -0.35 -3.63
N PHE A 265 -3.16 -0.68 -2.53
CA PHE A 265 -2.27 -1.83 -2.44
C PHE A 265 -1.97 -2.21 -0.98
N VAL A 266 -1.54 -3.45 -0.78
CA VAL A 266 -0.96 -3.96 0.46
C VAL A 266 0.41 -4.52 0.12
N CYS A 267 1.45 -4.03 0.79
CA CYS A 267 2.82 -4.49 0.71
C CYS A 267 3.17 -5.16 2.03
N MET A 268 4.00 -6.21 1.96
CA MET A 268 4.52 -6.88 3.13
C MET A 268 6.05 -6.81 3.09
N SER A 269 6.67 -6.48 4.21
CA SER A 269 8.11 -6.55 4.39
C SER A 269 8.39 -7.39 5.62
N ASP A 270 9.31 -8.34 5.50
CA ASP A 270 9.76 -9.14 6.63
C ASP A 270 11.05 -8.52 7.19
N HIS A 271 10.89 -7.47 7.98
CA HIS A 271 11.96 -6.65 8.55
C HIS A 271 12.92 -7.39 9.51
N SER A 272 12.94 -8.73 9.49
CA SER A 272 13.96 -9.55 10.14
C SER A 272 15.35 -9.13 9.68
N ARG A 273 15.92 -8.20 10.46
CA ARG A 273 17.27 -7.69 10.37
C ARG A 273 18.21 -8.87 10.21
N PHE A 274 19.00 -8.88 9.13
CA PHE A 274 20.29 -9.60 9.04
C PHE A 274 20.41 -10.83 9.95
N ALA A 275 19.97 -11.98 9.44
CA ALA A 275 20.14 -13.32 10.01
C ALA A 275 19.17 -13.72 11.14
N MET A 276 18.57 -14.91 10.96
CA MET A 276 17.63 -15.60 11.87
C MET A 276 16.18 -15.13 11.63
N ASP A 277 15.39 -15.67 10.70
CA ASP A 277 14.99 -17.07 10.66
C ASP A 277 14.43 -17.46 9.26
N VAL A 278 15.23 -18.19 8.47
CA VAL A 278 14.81 -18.72 7.15
C VAL A 278 13.69 -19.77 7.29
N ALA A 279 13.40 -20.21 8.52
CA ALA A 279 12.43 -21.27 8.79
C ALA A 279 10.97 -20.82 8.68
N ASN A 280 10.65 -19.54 8.91
CA ASN A 280 9.26 -19.08 8.93
C ASN A 280 9.04 -17.65 8.38
N PRO A 281 9.44 -17.37 7.13
CA PRO A 281 9.15 -16.07 6.52
C PRO A 281 7.63 -15.83 6.47
N LEU A 282 7.21 -14.58 6.59
CA LEU A 282 5.78 -14.18 6.51
C LEU A 282 5.06 -14.82 5.32
N CYS A 283 5.78 -14.95 4.20
CA CYS A 283 5.31 -15.55 2.97
C CYS A 283 5.24 -17.09 2.95
N LYS A 284 5.53 -17.79 4.05
CA LYS A 284 5.28 -19.23 4.20
C LYS A 284 4.12 -19.52 5.14
N ASN A 285 3.59 -18.52 5.85
CA ASN A 285 2.37 -18.68 6.63
C ASN A 285 1.17 -18.82 5.68
N ALA A 286 0.57 -20.01 5.65
CA ALA A 286 -0.57 -20.31 4.78
C ALA A 286 -1.81 -19.48 5.14
N GLY A 287 -2.06 -19.25 6.43
CA GLY A 287 -3.18 -18.43 6.90
C GLY A 287 -3.06 -16.97 6.45
N LEU A 288 -1.85 -16.42 6.46
CA LEU A 288 -1.57 -15.06 5.99
C LEU A 288 -1.73 -14.94 4.47
N LYS A 289 -1.27 -15.95 3.71
CA LYS A 289 -1.51 -16.03 2.27
C LYS A 289 -2.98 -16.07 1.94
N ASP A 290 -3.75 -16.90 2.64
CA ASP A 290 -5.18 -17.00 2.43
C ASP A 290 -5.89 -15.71 2.83
N ALA A 291 -5.46 -15.04 3.90
CA ALA A 291 -5.96 -13.74 4.31
C ALA A 291 -5.76 -12.67 3.25
N LEU A 292 -4.55 -12.57 2.70
CA LEU A 292 -4.21 -11.61 1.66
C LEU A 292 -4.88 -11.95 0.34
N ARG A 293 -4.98 -13.24 -0.01
CA ARG A 293 -5.71 -13.67 -1.19
C ARG A 293 -7.19 -13.33 -1.06
N ASN A 294 -7.79 -13.55 0.11
CA ASN A 294 -9.16 -13.14 0.39
C ASN A 294 -9.29 -11.62 0.29
N ALA A 295 -8.35 -10.87 0.85
CA ALA A 295 -8.33 -9.41 0.82
C ALA A 295 -8.25 -8.85 -0.61
N VAL A 296 -7.37 -9.42 -1.42
CA VAL A 296 -7.17 -9.04 -2.82
C VAL A 296 -8.35 -9.47 -3.70
N ASN A 297 -8.88 -10.68 -3.49
CA ASN A 297 -10.06 -11.17 -4.19
C ASN A 297 -11.30 -10.34 -3.85
N TYR A 298 -11.40 -9.83 -2.62
CA TYR A 298 -12.51 -9.00 -2.18
C TYR A 298 -12.66 -7.68 -2.97
N LYS A 299 -11.56 -7.05 -3.41
CA LYS A 299 -11.65 -5.87 -4.30
C LYS A 299 -12.19 -6.26 -5.67
N ARG A 300 -11.82 -7.44 -6.16
CA ARG A 300 -12.39 -8.02 -7.39
C ARG A 300 -13.87 -8.34 -7.22
N VAL A 301 -14.26 -8.72 -6.00
CA VAL A 301 -15.65 -8.94 -5.59
C VAL A 301 -16.44 -7.62 -5.60
N LEU A 302 -15.86 -6.48 -5.17
CA LEU A 302 -16.55 -5.17 -5.20
C LEU A 302 -16.89 -4.68 -6.62
N ASP A 303 -16.13 -5.09 -7.63
CA ASP A 303 -16.35 -4.73 -9.04
C ASP A 303 -17.23 -5.77 -9.79
N LEU A 304 -17.81 -6.75 -9.09
CA LEU A 304 -18.66 -7.75 -9.74
C LEU A 304 -19.98 -7.13 -10.20
N PRO A 305 -20.45 -7.53 -11.39
CA PRO A 305 -21.75 -7.07 -11.89
C PRO A 305 -22.90 -7.55 -10.98
N PRO A 306 -23.96 -6.74 -10.81
CA PRO A 306 -25.18 -7.19 -10.13
C PRO A 306 -25.68 -8.50 -10.74
N GLY A 307 -25.99 -9.48 -9.89
CA GLY A 307 -26.40 -10.80 -10.32
C GLY A 307 -25.32 -11.87 -10.41
N ASP A 308 -24.04 -11.55 -10.18
CA ASP A 308 -22.94 -12.54 -10.05
C ASP A 308 -22.92 -13.11 -8.62
N ILE A 309 -23.75 -14.12 -8.38
CA ILE A 309 -24.00 -14.73 -7.06
C ILE A 309 -22.81 -15.62 -6.66
N ASN A 310 -22.24 -16.35 -7.62
CA ASN A 310 -21.18 -17.30 -7.38
C ASN A 310 -19.79 -16.64 -7.29
N THR A 311 -19.70 -15.35 -7.58
CA THR A 311 -18.51 -14.49 -7.52
C THR A 311 -17.38 -14.88 -8.48
N ASP A 312 -17.72 -15.46 -9.63
CA ASP A 312 -16.75 -15.93 -10.62
C ASP A 312 -16.34 -14.87 -11.66
N GLY A 313 -16.99 -13.70 -11.65
CA GLY A 313 -16.73 -12.59 -12.57
C GLY A 313 -17.68 -12.54 -13.77
N VAL A 314 -18.63 -13.47 -13.89
CA VAL A 314 -19.52 -13.59 -15.04
C VAL A 314 -20.97 -13.85 -14.59
N VAL A 315 -21.89 -12.93 -14.90
CA VAL A 315 -23.33 -13.18 -14.71
C VAL A 315 -23.81 -14.22 -15.71
N ASP A 316 -24.09 -15.44 -15.25
CA ASP A 316 -24.61 -16.53 -16.07
C ASP A 316 -25.72 -17.36 -15.39
N VAL A 317 -26.15 -18.43 -16.07
CA VAL A 317 -27.28 -19.26 -15.61
C VAL A 317 -26.98 -19.91 -14.25
N SER A 318 -25.71 -20.15 -13.94
CA SER A 318 -25.26 -20.70 -12.67
C SER A 318 -25.63 -19.79 -11.51
N ASP A 319 -25.56 -18.47 -11.69
CA ASP A 319 -25.98 -17.49 -10.69
C ASP A 319 -27.48 -17.52 -10.45
N ALA A 320 -28.26 -17.48 -11.53
CA ALA A 320 -29.71 -17.56 -11.47
C ALA A 320 -30.18 -18.84 -10.77
N VAL A 321 -29.53 -19.98 -11.08
CA VAL A 321 -29.82 -21.28 -10.45
C VAL A 321 -29.40 -21.28 -8.99
N MET A 322 -28.22 -20.73 -8.65
CA MET A 322 -27.74 -20.64 -7.27
C MET A 322 -28.72 -19.83 -6.42
N LEU A 323 -29.11 -18.63 -6.87
CA LEU A 323 -30.08 -17.78 -6.17
C LEU A 323 -31.45 -18.46 -6.04
N ALA A 324 -31.94 -19.10 -7.11
CA ALA A 324 -33.21 -19.82 -7.05
C ALA A 324 -33.19 -20.97 -6.01
N ARG A 325 -32.06 -21.67 -5.86
CA ARG A 325 -31.88 -22.72 -4.83
C ARG A 325 -31.84 -22.13 -3.42
N VAL A 326 -31.17 -20.99 -3.23
CA VAL A 326 -31.16 -20.26 -1.95
C VAL A 326 -32.57 -19.86 -1.54
N LEU A 327 -33.33 -19.28 -2.46
CA LEU A 327 -34.73 -18.87 -2.24
C LEU A 327 -35.67 -20.05 -1.99
N ALA A 328 -35.30 -21.25 -2.44
CA ALA A 328 -36.01 -22.49 -2.17
C ALA A 328 -35.56 -23.18 -0.86
N GLU A 329 -34.70 -22.53 -0.06
CA GLU A 329 -34.15 -23.05 1.19
C GLU A 329 -33.40 -24.40 1.01
N ASP A 330 -32.75 -24.59 -0.13
CA ASP A 330 -31.95 -25.79 -0.41
C ASP A 330 -30.69 -25.80 0.49
N ALA A 331 -30.66 -26.70 1.48
CA ALA A 331 -29.57 -26.78 2.45
C ALA A 331 -28.20 -27.16 1.85
N ASP A 332 -28.17 -27.69 0.61
CA ASP A 332 -26.93 -28.09 -0.05
C ASP A 332 -26.31 -26.95 -0.88
N VAL A 333 -26.99 -25.81 -1.03
CA VAL A 333 -26.43 -24.65 -1.73
C VAL A 333 -25.55 -23.84 -0.77
N ILE A 334 -24.30 -23.61 -1.17
CA ILE A 334 -23.37 -22.77 -0.42
C ILE A 334 -23.11 -21.53 -1.26
N VAL A 335 -23.64 -20.38 -0.81
CA VAL A 335 -23.34 -19.07 -1.40
C VAL A 335 -22.05 -18.57 -0.78
N PRO A 336 -21.06 -18.11 -1.57
CA PRO A 336 -19.90 -17.41 -1.05
C PRO A 336 -20.32 -16.24 -0.15
N GLN A 337 -19.51 -15.89 0.84
CA GLN A 337 -19.87 -14.87 1.85
C GLN A 337 -20.30 -13.52 1.23
N HIS A 338 -19.84 -13.19 0.02
CA HIS A 338 -20.20 -11.97 -0.69
C HIS A 338 -21.33 -12.13 -1.73
N GLY A 339 -21.72 -13.35 -2.10
CA GLY A 339 -22.74 -13.59 -3.13
C GLY A 339 -24.10 -12.97 -2.78
N TYR A 340 -24.41 -12.86 -1.49
CA TYR A 340 -25.64 -12.19 -1.02
C TYR A 340 -25.69 -10.70 -1.35
N ARG A 341 -24.54 -10.02 -1.48
CA ARG A 341 -24.49 -8.60 -1.87
C ARG A 341 -24.93 -8.38 -3.31
N PHE A 342 -24.69 -9.35 -4.19
CA PHE A 342 -25.05 -9.29 -5.62
C PHE A 342 -26.39 -9.97 -5.92
N SER A 343 -27.06 -10.47 -4.87
CA SER A 343 -28.32 -11.20 -4.98
C SER A 343 -29.55 -10.31 -5.20
N ASP A 344 -29.45 -9.03 -4.86
CA ASP A 344 -30.45 -7.99 -5.17
C ASP A 344 -30.13 -7.40 -6.55
N ALA A 345 -30.31 -8.21 -7.59
CA ALA A 345 -29.96 -7.88 -8.97
C ALA A 345 -30.94 -6.87 -9.60
N ASN A 346 -32.13 -6.67 -9.01
CA ASN A 346 -33.09 -5.66 -9.46
C ASN A 346 -33.00 -4.32 -8.66
N GLU A 347 -32.15 -4.27 -7.64
CA GLU A 347 -31.88 -3.11 -6.77
C GLU A 347 -33.13 -2.60 -6.01
N ASP A 348 -34.07 -3.50 -5.66
CA ASP A 348 -35.29 -3.14 -4.92
C ASP A 348 -35.14 -3.27 -3.39
N GLY A 349 -33.99 -3.76 -2.93
CA GLY A 349 -33.66 -3.97 -1.51
C GLY A 349 -34.18 -5.29 -0.94
N ILE A 350 -34.79 -6.17 -1.75
CA ILE A 350 -35.42 -7.42 -1.33
C ILE A 350 -34.99 -8.57 -2.23
N ILE A 351 -34.09 -9.41 -1.71
CA ILE A 351 -33.68 -10.65 -2.39
C ILE A 351 -34.89 -11.59 -2.56
N SER A 352 -35.33 -11.78 -3.80
CA SER A 352 -36.57 -12.46 -4.17
C SER A 352 -36.50 -13.15 -5.54
N GLN A 353 -37.61 -13.76 -5.99
CA GLN A 353 -37.65 -14.34 -7.34
C GLN A 353 -37.53 -13.30 -8.45
N GLU A 354 -37.82 -12.03 -8.18
CA GLU A 354 -37.65 -10.97 -9.17
C GLU A 354 -36.18 -10.74 -9.51
N ASP A 355 -35.25 -11.00 -8.57
CA ASP A 355 -33.82 -10.97 -8.82
C ASP A 355 -33.36 -12.10 -9.74
N VAL A 356 -33.90 -13.31 -9.56
CA VAL A 356 -33.64 -14.42 -10.49
C VAL A 356 -34.08 -14.03 -11.90
N ILE A 357 -35.22 -13.36 -12.04
CA ILE A 357 -35.70 -12.85 -13.32
C ILE A 357 -34.79 -11.73 -13.85
N ALA A 358 -34.29 -10.83 -12.99
CA ALA A 358 -33.35 -9.77 -13.38
C ALA A 358 -32.03 -10.36 -13.90
N ILE A 359 -31.45 -11.35 -13.22
CA ILE A 359 -30.27 -12.09 -13.67
C ILE A 359 -30.52 -12.71 -15.05
N LEU A 360 -31.65 -13.41 -15.22
CA LEU A 360 -32.01 -14.01 -16.51
C LEU A 360 -32.18 -12.97 -17.64
N LYS A 361 -32.67 -11.76 -17.33
CA LYS A 361 -32.74 -10.65 -18.30
C LYS A 361 -31.36 -10.13 -18.67
N ILE A 362 -30.45 -10.00 -17.70
CA ILE A 362 -29.05 -9.61 -17.94
C ILE A 362 -28.38 -10.60 -18.89
N ILE A 363 -28.50 -11.90 -18.61
CA ILE A 363 -27.94 -13.00 -19.44
C ILE A 363 -28.51 -12.96 -20.86
N ALA A 364 -29.82 -12.76 -20.99
CA ALA A 364 -30.51 -12.68 -22.27
C ALA A 364 -30.24 -11.36 -23.02
N LYS A 365 -29.54 -10.40 -22.42
CA LYS A 365 -29.32 -9.04 -22.93
C LYS A 365 -30.64 -8.33 -23.27
N LEU A 366 -31.62 -8.51 -22.39
CA LEU A 366 -32.95 -7.91 -22.47
C LEU A 366 -33.09 -6.67 -21.56
N ALA A 367 -32.00 -6.30 -20.87
CA ALA A 367 -31.91 -5.14 -19.99
C ALA A 367 -31.84 -3.82 -20.76
#